data_AF-A0A660UP76-F1
#
_entry.id   AF-A0A660UP76-F1
#
_cell.length_a   1.000
_cell.length_b   1.000
_cell.length_c   1.000
_cell.angle_alpha   90.00
_cell.angle_beta   90.00
_cell.angle_gamma   90.00
#
_symmetry.space_group_name_H-M   'P 1'
#
loop_
_entity.id
_entity.type
_entity.pdbx_description
1 polymer ?
#
loop_
_entity_poly.entity_id
_entity_poly.type
_entity_poly.pdbx_seq_one_letter_code
_entity_poly.pdbx_strand_id
1 'polypeptide(L)'
;MPWVRKKLLANPRRLGRWGQNRAEVFLKRQRLQTLARNFAFSGGELDLVMGDRDGTIVFVEVKTRRDEKFIPALAAVNAKKRRHIIRTAKCFLRQFKISDRPLRF
;
A
#
# COMPACT_ATOMS: atom_id res chain seq x y z
N MET A 1 5.38 24.99 -8.29
CA MET A 1 4.08 25.64 -7.98
C MET A 1 3.65 25.40 -6.52
N PRO A 2 3.96 26.35 -5.61
CA PRO A 2 3.70 26.24 -4.16
C PRO A 2 2.21 26.04 -3.77
N TRP A 3 1.29 26.53 -4.60
CA TRP A 3 -0.16 26.49 -4.36
C TRP A 3 -0.78 25.09 -4.35
N VAL A 4 -0.33 24.20 -5.23
CA VAL A 4 -0.84 22.81 -5.31
C VAL A 4 -0.51 22.02 -4.04
N ARG A 5 0.67 22.28 -3.46
CA ARG A 5 1.15 21.63 -2.24
C ARG A 5 0.30 22.03 -1.03
N LYS A 6 -0.06 23.32 -0.89
CA LYS A 6 -0.93 23.82 0.19
C LYS A 6 -2.33 23.19 0.16
N LYS A 7 -2.91 23.00 -1.04
CA LYS A 7 -4.25 22.38 -1.22
C LYS A 7 -4.28 20.86 -1.00
N LEU A 8 -3.16 20.16 -1.25
CA LEU A 8 -3.01 18.73 -0.95
C LEU A 8 -2.86 18.50 0.57
N LEU A 9 -2.05 19.32 1.23
CA LEU A 9 -1.84 19.25 2.68
C LEU A 9 -3.10 19.59 3.48
N ALA A 10 -4.04 20.37 2.94
CA ALA A 10 -5.30 20.67 3.61
C ALA A 10 -6.27 19.48 3.73
N ASN A 11 -6.16 18.46 2.85
CA ASN A 11 -7.09 17.33 2.81
C ASN A 11 -6.35 15.98 2.97
N PRO A 12 -6.41 15.32 4.13
CA PRO A 12 -5.70 14.07 4.39
C PRO A 12 -6.01 12.95 3.38
N ARG A 13 -7.28 12.83 2.94
CA ARG A 13 -7.68 11.81 1.96
C ARG A 13 -7.07 12.08 0.59
N ARG A 14 -7.06 13.35 0.14
CA ARG A 14 -6.41 13.74 -1.13
C ARG A 14 -4.91 13.54 -1.08
N LEU A 15 -4.29 13.83 0.06
CA LEU A 15 -2.87 13.58 0.29
C LEU A 15 -2.54 12.08 0.24
N GLY A 16 -3.33 11.25 0.92
CA GLY A 16 -3.20 9.80 0.89
C GLY A 16 -3.32 9.24 -0.52
N ARG A 17 -4.36 9.62 -1.26
CA ARG A 17 -4.56 9.21 -2.66
C ARG A 17 -3.42 9.67 -3.57
N TRP A 18 -2.91 10.88 -3.37
CA TRP A 18 -1.75 11.38 -4.12
C TRP A 18 -0.50 10.53 -3.86
N GLY A 19 -0.26 10.15 -2.60
CA GLY A 19 0.88 9.28 -2.27
C GLY A 19 0.71 7.87 -2.82
N GLN A 20 -0.48 7.28 -2.73
CA GLN A 20 -0.79 5.98 -3.34
C GLN A 20 -0.51 5.99 -4.85
N ASN A 21 -0.95 7.03 -5.56
CA ASN A 21 -0.68 7.19 -6.99
C ASN A 21 0.83 7.25 -7.28
N ARG A 22 1.60 7.97 -6.46
CA ARG A 22 3.05 8.06 -6.63
C ARG A 22 3.77 6.75 -6.33
N ALA A 23 3.34 6.04 -5.29
CA ALA A 23 3.88 4.72 -4.96
C ALA A 23 3.59 3.72 -6.09
N GLU A 24 2.38 3.71 -6.64
CA GLU A 24 2.03 2.85 -7.78
C GLU A 24 2.90 3.13 -9.00
N VAL A 25 3.08 4.41 -9.38
CA VAL A 25 3.94 4.79 -10.51
C VAL A 25 5.39 4.35 -10.26
N PHE A 26 5.91 4.53 -9.05
CA PHE A 26 7.26 4.10 -8.70
C PHE A 26 7.42 2.58 -8.83
N LEU A 27 6.48 1.81 -8.27
CA LEU A 27 6.53 0.34 -8.31
C LEU A 27 6.37 -0.21 -9.73
N LYS A 28 5.52 0.42 -10.56
CA LYS A 28 5.42 0.10 -11.99
C LYS A 28 6.75 0.29 -12.72
N ARG A 29 7.52 1.33 -12.39
CA ARG A 29 8.87 1.54 -12.95
C ARG A 29 9.87 0.47 -12.48
N GLN A 30 9.66 -0.08 -11.30
CA GLN A 30 10.38 -1.26 -10.80
C GLN A 30 9.87 -2.57 -11.43
N ARG A 31 9.01 -2.50 -12.45
CA ARG A 31 8.47 -3.63 -13.23
C ARG A 31 7.47 -4.50 -12.47
N LEU A 32 6.94 -4.02 -11.36
CA LEU A 32 5.78 -4.63 -10.71
C LEU A 32 4.49 -4.29 -11.46
N GLN A 33 3.56 -5.23 -11.50
CA GLN A 33 2.24 -5.05 -12.12
C GLN A 33 1.18 -4.82 -11.04
N THR A 34 0.24 -3.90 -11.28
CA THR A 34 -0.85 -3.65 -10.33
C THR A 34 -1.95 -4.70 -10.49
N LEU A 35 -2.22 -5.43 -9.41
CA LEU A 35 -3.29 -6.43 -9.34
C LEU A 35 -4.56 -5.84 -8.70
N ALA A 36 -4.41 -4.99 -7.68
CA ALA A 36 -5.53 -4.30 -7.05
C ALA A 36 -5.11 -2.98 -6.38
N ARG A 37 -6.09 -2.09 -6.18
CA ARG A 37 -5.94 -0.81 -5.49
C ARG A 37 -7.05 -0.67 -4.46
N ASN A 38 -6.75 -0.12 -3.29
CA ASN A 38 -7.71 0.10 -2.20
C ASN A 38 -8.60 -1.13 -1.93
N PHE A 39 -7.99 -2.31 -1.87
CA PHE A 39 -8.73 -3.55 -1.64
C PHE A 39 -9.20 -3.58 -0.20
N ALA A 40 -10.52 -3.58 -0.01
CA ALA A 40 -11.15 -3.60 1.31
C ALA A 40 -11.84 -4.95 1.55
N PHE A 41 -11.71 -5.47 2.76
CA PHE A 41 -12.47 -6.62 3.24
C PHE A 41 -12.92 -6.37 4.68
N SER A 42 -13.95 -7.07 5.15
CA SER A 42 -14.42 -6.96 6.54
C SER A 42 -13.26 -7.16 7.54
N GLY A 43 -12.80 -6.05 8.13
CA GLY A 43 -11.68 -6.02 9.08
C GLY A 43 -10.37 -5.38 8.60
N GLY A 44 -10.27 -4.86 7.36
CA GLY A 44 -9.10 -4.09 6.93
C GLY A 44 -9.05 -3.72 5.45
N GLU A 45 -8.03 -2.95 5.10
CA GLU A 45 -7.76 -2.47 3.73
C GLU A 45 -6.29 -2.69 3.35
N LEU A 46 -6.04 -2.81 2.05
CA LEU A 46 -4.72 -2.83 1.42
C LEU A 46 -4.67 -1.70 0.39
N ASP A 47 -3.67 -0.83 0.48
CA ASP A 47 -3.54 0.30 -0.45
C ASP A 47 -3.28 -0.18 -1.89
N LEU A 48 -2.28 -1.06 -2.07
CA LEU A 48 -1.93 -1.64 -3.36
C LEU A 48 -1.60 -3.12 -3.21
N VAL A 49 -2.00 -3.92 -4.19
CA VAL A 49 -1.54 -5.30 -4.38
C VAL A 49 -0.86 -5.37 -5.73
N MET A 50 0.37 -5.85 -5.76
CA MET A 50 1.18 -5.95 -6.96
C MET A 50 1.64 -7.39 -7.23
N GLY A 51 1.96 -7.67 -8.48
CA GLY A 51 2.64 -8.89 -8.92
C GLY A 51 4.06 -8.56 -9.36
N ASP A 52 5.01 -9.39 -8.95
CA ASP A 52 6.38 -9.40 -9.48
C ASP A 52 6.52 -10.48 -10.57
N ARG A 53 7.60 -10.43 -11.34
CA ARG A 53 7.80 -11.27 -12.54
C ARG A 53 8.03 -12.74 -12.22
N ASP A 54 8.56 -13.03 -11.04
CA ASP A 54 8.74 -14.39 -10.51
C ASP A 54 7.44 -14.99 -9.96
N GLY A 55 6.32 -14.25 -10.06
CA GLY A 55 5.03 -14.67 -9.55
C GLY A 55 4.76 -14.29 -8.09
N THR A 56 5.67 -13.57 -7.43
CA THR A 56 5.49 -13.05 -6.07
C THR A 56 4.31 -12.08 -6.00
N ILE A 57 3.48 -12.22 -4.96
CA ILE A 57 2.43 -11.26 -4.63
C ILE A 57 2.96 -10.28 -3.58
N VAL A 58 2.87 -8.99 -3.87
CA VAL A 58 3.42 -7.92 -3.05
C VAL A 58 2.29 -7.06 -2.50
N PHE A 59 2.12 -7.06 -1.20
CA PHE A 59 1.13 -6.24 -0.49
C PHE A 59 1.82 -4.95 -0.02
N VAL A 60 1.28 -3.79 -0.40
CA VAL A 60 1.93 -2.51 -0.12
C VAL A 60 0.99 -1.60 0.66
N GLU A 61 1.50 -1.11 1.79
CA GLU A 61 0.90 -0.05 2.59
C GLU A 61 1.63 1.28 2.31
N VAL A 62 0.88 2.32 1.95
CA VAL A 62 1.41 3.63 1.55
C VAL A 62 1.13 4.66 2.63
N LYS A 63 2.17 5.09 3.35
CA LYS A 63 2.09 6.22 4.28
C LYS A 63 2.61 7.51 3.66
N THR A 64 1.71 8.46 3.45
CA THR A 64 2.09 9.81 3.02
C THR A 64 2.25 10.71 4.25
N ARG A 65 3.44 11.26 4.46
CA ARG A 65 3.73 12.19 5.57
C ARG A 65 3.71 13.63 5.09
N ARG A 66 3.26 14.54 5.98
CA ARG A 66 3.28 16.00 5.75
C ARG A 66 4.61 16.62 6.15
N ASP A 67 5.21 16.08 7.22
CA ASP A 67 6.41 16.62 7.85
C ASP A 67 7.53 15.58 7.84
N GLU A 68 8.78 16.05 7.76
CA GLU A 68 10.01 15.24 7.69
C GLU A 68 10.46 14.64 9.03
N LYS A 69 9.61 14.64 10.08
CA LYS A 69 9.97 13.96 11.34
C LYS A 69 10.19 12.47 11.06
N PHE A 70 11.46 12.10 11.03
CA PHE A 70 11.98 10.84 10.56
C PHE A 70 11.74 9.74 11.60
N ILE A 71 10.50 9.29 11.75
CA ILE A 71 10.21 8.04 12.46
C ILE A 71 10.57 6.88 11.52
N PRO A 72 11.53 6.00 11.85
CA PRO A 72 11.91 4.87 11.01
C PRO A 72 10.69 4.04 10.62
N ALA A 73 10.63 3.57 9.37
CA ALA A 73 9.51 2.77 8.88
C ALA A 73 9.25 1.52 9.77
N LEU A 74 10.30 0.91 10.32
CA LEU A 74 10.23 -0.20 11.27
C LEU A 74 9.50 0.16 12.59
N ALA A 75 9.66 1.38 13.09
CA ALA A 75 8.98 1.81 14.32
C ALA A 75 7.48 2.11 14.09
N ALA A 76 7.05 2.26 12.83
CA ALA A 76 5.71 2.73 12.48
C ALA A 76 4.69 1.61 12.16
N VAL A 77 5.10 0.34 12.16
CA VAL A 77 4.20 -0.82 11.97
C VAL A 77 4.04 -1.56 13.29
N ASN A 78 3.06 -1.13 14.10
CA ASN A 78 2.74 -1.82 15.34
C ASN A 78 2.17 -3.23 15.09
N ALA A 79 2.18 -4.08 16.13
CA ALA A 79 1.69 -5.46 16.02
C ALA A 79 0.22 -5.55 15.57
N LYS A 80 -0.61 -4.54 15.88
CA LYS A 80 -1.99 -4.45 15.39
C LYS A 80 -2.05 -4.28 13.87
N LYS A 81 -1.22 -3.40 13.32
CA LYS A 81 -1.15 -3.12 11.88
C LYS A 81 -0.64 -4.32 11.09
N ARG A 82 0.37 -5.04 11.59
CA ARG A 82 0.81 -6.32 10.98
C ARG A 82 -0.32 -7.34 10.92
N ARG A 83 -1.05 -7.54 12.03
CA ARG A 83 -2.17 -8.49 12.09
C ARG A 83 -3.27 -8.14 11.08
N HIS A 84 -3.61 -6.87 10.94
CA HIS A 84 -4.59 -6.41 9.96
C HIS A 84 -4.13 -6.69 8.53
N ILE A 85 -2.90 -6.29 8.17
CA ILE A 85 -2.36 -6.49 6.82
C ILE A 85 -2.35 -7.97 6.46
N ILE A 86 -1.88 -8.84 7.36
CA ILE A 86 -1.85 -10.30 7.13
C ILE A 86 -3.25 -10.86 6.95
N ARG A 87 -4.23 -10.44 7.76
CA ARG A 87 -5.62 -10.90 7.64
C ARG A 87 -6.22 -10.48 6.30
N THR A 88 -6.05 -9.23 5.90
CA THR A 88 -6.58 -8.73 4.62
C THR A 88 -5.90 -9.41 3.43
N ALA A 89 -4.58 -9.62 3.49
CA ALA A 89 -3.85 -10.38 2.48
C ALA A 89 -4.37 -11.81 2.32
N LYS A 90 -4.64 -12.52 3.43
CA LYS A 90 -5.26 -13.86 3.38
C LYS A 90 -6.64 -13.83 2.73
N CYS A 91 -7.45 -12.79 2.98
CA CYS A 91 -8.75 -12.64 2.31
C CYS A 91 -8.60 -12.40 0.81
N PHE A 92 -7.65 -11.54 0.41
CA PHE A 92 -7.33 -11.33 -1.00
C PHE A 92 -6.96 -12.65 -1.70
N LEU A 93 -6.01 -13.41 -1.13
CA LEU A 93 -5.57 -14.68 -1.70
C LEU A 93 -6.72 -15.68 -1.87
N ARG A 94 -7.59 -15.80 -0.86
CA ARG A 94 -8.77 -16.69 -0.93
C ARG A 94 -9.78 -16.23 -1.99
N GLN A 95 -10.09 -14.93 -2.04
CA GLN A 95 -11.07 -14.38 -2.98
C GLN A 95 -10.64 -14.61 -4.44
N PHE A 96 -9.36 -14.47 -4.73
CA PHE A 96 -8.81 -14.65 -6.07
C PHE A 96 -8.25 -16.06 -6.32
N LYS A 97 -8.47 -17.01 -5.39
CA LYS A 97 -7.99 -18.40 -5.48
C LYS A 97 -6.49 -18.51 -5.78
N ILE A 98 -5.69 -17.61 -5.19
CA ILE A 98 -4.24 -17.59 -5.34
C ILE A 98 -3.65 -18.47 -4.24
N SER A 99 -2.94 -19.52 -4.65
CA SER A 99 -2.18 -20.42 -3.78
C SER A 99 -0.76 -20.60 -4.30
N ASP A 100 0.13 -21.06 -3.42
CA ASP A 100 1.51 -21.45 -3.76
C ASP A 100 2.32 -20.36 -4.48
N ARG A 101 2.25 -19.14 -3.96
CA ARG A 101 3.04 -17.99 -4.43
C ARG A 101 3.85 -17.40 -3.28
N PRO A 102 5.10 -16.96 -3.53
CA PRO A 102 5.83 -16.16 -2.56
C PRO A 102 5.06 -14.87 -2.23
N LEU A 103 5.13 -14.43 -0.98
CA LEU A 103 4.46 -13.22 -0.50
C LEU A 103 5.50 -12.22 0.02
N ARG A 104 5.33 -10.94 -0.34
CA ARG A 104 6.13 -9.82 0.18
C ARG A 104 5.20 -8.75 0.77
N PHE A 105 5.63 -8.12 1.87
CA PHE A 105 4.90 -7.07 2.60
C PHE A 105 5.77 -5.83 2.80
#